data_AF-A0A1B3NHD6-F1
#
_entry.id   AF-A0A1B3NHD6-F1
#
_cell.length_a   1.000
_cell.length_b   1.000
_cell.length_c   1.000
_cell.angle_alpha   90.00
_cell.angle_beta   90.00
_cell.angle_gamma   90.00
#
_symmetry.space_group_name_H-M   'P 1'
#
loop_
_entity.id
_entity.type
_entity.pdbx_description
1 polymer ?
#
loop_
_entity_poly.entity_id
_entity_poly.type
_entity_poly.pdbx_seq_one_letter_code
_entity_poly.pdbx_strand_id
1 'polypeptide(L)'
;MPGSTQHPVPKTSAGRFFEDFHLGDVIVHATPRTVTAGDVSLYTALYGPRFAVQSSDAFAQAIGYETAPVDDLLVFHIVFGKTVPDVSINAVANLGYADGRFLKPVFPGDTLSTTSEVIGLKQTSAGDAGIVYVRSIGRNQHGEIVLSYARWVLVRKRKPGTPAHAEQVPELPKAVLPEELGEGCPPIDLSAYDDALAGSPFRWGDYAAGERIDHVDGMTVEEAEHQIATRLYQNTAKVHFDGHGARSTRFGKRLIYGGHVISLARALSFNGLGNAFHIAAINGGRHVAPLFAGDTVFAWSEVLEVAALPGREDVGALRLRLVATKNRPCADHPLKAGEGYDPDVILDLDYWALLPR
;
A
#
# COMPACT_ATOMS: atom_id res chain seq x y z
N MET A 1 -46.96 31.43 -9.41
CA MET A 1 -45.79 30.63 -9.83
C MET A 1 -44.60 31.09 -8.99
N PRO A 2 -44.29 30.45 -7.85
CA PRO A 2 -43.08 30.80 -7.11
C PRO A 2 -41.87 30.24 -7.89
N GLY A 3 -40.96 31.12 -8.27
CA GLY A 3 -39.78 30.80 -9.05
C GLY A 3 -38.84 29.85 -8.30
N SER A 4 -38.40 28.80 -9.00
CA SER A 4 -37.35 27.91 -8.52
C SER A 4 -36.02 28.68 -8.46
N THR A 5 -35.62 29.10 -7.27
CA THR A 5 -34.26 29.58 -7.02
C THR A 5 -33.31 28.39 -7.17
N GLN A 6 -32.70 28.23 -8.35
CA GLN A 6 -31.58 27.32 -8.53
C GLN A 6 -30.40 27.85 -7.71
N HIS A 7 -30.08 27.19 -6.61
CA HIS A 7 -28.84 27.45 -5.90
C HIS A 7 -27.65 27.09 -6.82
N PRO A 8 -26.64 27.96 -6.96
CA PRO A 8 -25.49 27.67 -7.79
C PRO A 8 -24.76 26.44 -7.25
N VAL A 9 -24.52 25.47 -8.13
CA VAL A 9 -23.74 24.27 -7.79
C VAL A 9 -22.31 24.72 -7.46
N PRO A 10 -21.76 24.35 -6.28
CA PRO A 10 -20.39 24.69 -5.92
C PRO A 10 -19.40 24.11 -6.94
N LYS A 11 -18.36 24.89 -7.30
CA LYS A 11 -17.26 24.39 -8.13
C LYS A 11 -16.31 23.44 -7.39
N THR A 12 -16.50 23.26 -6.08
CA THR A 12 -15.68 22.42 -5.21
C THR A 12 -16.38 21.09 -4.92
N SER A 13 -15.61 20.01 -4.85
CA SER A 13 -16.10 18.71 -4.37
C SER A 13 -15.87 18.58 -2.87
N ALA A 14 -16.91 18.14 -2.15
CA ALA A 14 -16.80 17.75 -0.75
C ALA A 14 -16.37 16.27 -0.58
N GLY A 15 -16.21 15.53 -1.67
CA GLY A 15 -16.11 14.07 -1.66
C GLY A 15 -17.41 13.39 -1.24
N ARG A 16 -17.36 12.06 -1.18
CA ARG A 16 -18.46 11.22 -0.72
C ARG A 16 -18.43 11.04 0.81
N PHE A 17 -19.60 11.04 1.42
CA PHE A 17 -19.86 10.52 2.75
C PHE A 17 -20.43 9.11 2.64
N PHE A 18 -20.57 8.39 3.76
CA PHE A 18 -21.03 7.00 3.73
C PHE A 18 -22.37 6.84 3.00
N GLU A 19 -23.33 7.74 3.21
CA GLU A 19 -24.64 7.72 2.54
C GLU A 19 -24.61 8.05 1.04
N ASP A 20 -23.46 8.46 0.49
CA ASP A 20 -23.32 8.78 -0.94
C ASP A 20 -22.87 7.56 -1.78
N PHE A 21 -22.53 6.43 -1.17
CA PHE A 21 -22.09 5.21 -1.87
C PHE A 21 -23.25 4.23 -2.06
N HIS A 22 -23.33 3.61 -3.24
CA HIS A 22 -24.24 2.50 -3.52
C HIS A 22 -23.46 1.26 -3.91
N LEU A 23 -23.96 0.09 -3.52
CA LEU A 23 -23.37 -1.19 -3.89
C LEU A 23 -23.37 -1.34 -5.42
N GLY A 24 -22.23 -1.76 -5.99
CA GLY A 24 -22.03 -1.90 -7.42
C GLY A 24 -21.63 -0.61 -8.15
N ASP A 25 -21.56 0.54 -7.45
CA ASP A 25 -21.09 1.78 -8.06
C ASP A 25 -19.65 1.62 -8.57
N VAL A 26 -19.44 1.92 -9.85
CA VAL A 26 -18.10 2.03 -10.44
C VAL A 26 -17.70 3.49 -10.53
N ILE A 27 -16.68 3.86 -9.78
CA ILE A 27 -16.13 5.21 -9.71
C ILE A 27 -14.90 5.28 -10.61
N VAL A 28 -14.95 6.14 -11.62
CA VAL A 28 -13.77 6.51 -12.42
C VAL A 28 -13.06 7.66 -11.72
N HIS A 29 -11.81 7.43 -11.31
CA HIS A 29 -11.04 8.43 -10.58
C HIS A 29 -10.37 9.42 -11.54
N ALA A 30 -10.35 10.69 -11.16
CA ALA A 30 -9.66 11.73 -11.90
C ALA A 30 -8.13 11.55 -11.86
N THR A 31 -7.44 12.28 -12.73
CA THR A 31 -5.97 12.41 -12.77
C THR A 31 -5.22 11.13 -13.15
N PRO A 32 -5.36 10.63 -14.39
CA PRO A 32 -4.42 9.64 -14.90
C PRO A 32 -2.99 10.18 -14.80
N ARG A 33 -2.04 9.29 -14.50
CA ARG A 33 -0.69 9.67 -14.09
C ARG A 33 0.37 8.88 -14.84
N THR A 34 1.09 9.56 -15.74
CA THR A 34 2.32 9.04 -16.34
C THR A 34 3.39 8.92 -15.27
N VAL A 35 3.98 7.74 -15.06
CA VAL A 35 5.10 7.50 -14.15
C VAL A 35 6.40 7.72 -14.92
N THR A 36 7.39 8.33 -14.28
CA THR A 36 8.64 8.76 -14.94
C THR A 36 9.86 8.41 -14.09
N ALA A 37 11.06 8.51 -14.67
CA ALA A 37 12.32 8.36 -13.93
C ALA A 37 12.47 9.39 -12.79
N GLY A 38 11.82 10.56 -12.90
CA GLY A 38 11.77 11.54 -11.82
C GLY A 38 10.96 11.06 -10.62
N ASP A 39 9.89 10.29 -10.85
CA ASP A 39 9.08 9.69 -9.79
C ASP A 39 9.85 8.58 -9.06
N VAL A 40 10.56 7.74 -9.84
CA VAL A 40 11.46 6.71 -9.31
C VAL A 40 12.55 7.36 -8.46
N SER A 41 13.24 8.37 -8.99
CA SER A 41 14.30 9.10 -8.28
C SER A 41 13.81 9.72 -6.97
N LEU A 42 12.62 10.33 -6.97
CA LEU A 42 12.05 10.93 -5.78
C LEU A 42 11.64 9.87 -4.74
N TYR A 43 11.06 8.75 -5.18
CA TYR A 43 10.75 7.63 -4.29
C TYR A 43 12.03 7.05 -3.66
N THR A 44 13.09 6.87 -4.44
CA THR A 44 14.40 6.45 -3.91
C THR A 44 14.93 7.44 -2.87
N ALA A 45 14.85 8.74 -3.13
CA ALA A 45 15.32 9.76 -2.19
C ALA A 45 14.51 9.83 -0.88
N LEU A 46 13.22 9.46 -0.91
CA LEU A 46 12.33 9.51 0.24
C LEU A 46 12.48 8.31 1.18
N TYR A 47 12.82 7.13 0.65
CA TYR A 47 12.78 5.88 1.41
C TYR A 47 14.13 5.13 1.41
N GLY A 48 15.01 5.40 0.45
CA GLY A 48 16.28 4.71 0.28
C GLY A 48 16.19 3.19 0.01
N PRO A 49 15.20 2.64 -0.73
CA PRO A 49 15.20 1.23 -1.08
C PRO A 49 16.43 0.90 -1.91
N ARG A 50 17.01 -0.29 -1.69
CA ARG A 50 18.24 -0.75 -2.36
C ARG A 50 18.08 -2.02 -3.19
N PHE A 51 16.85 -2.44 -3.46
CA PHE A 51 16.57 -3.62 -4.29
C PHE A 51 17.12 -3.40 -5.71
N ALA A 52 18.02 -4.31 -6.14
CA ALA A 52 18.84 -4.09 -7.33
C ALA A 52 18.04 -4.02 -8.63
N VAL A 53 16.97 -4.82 -8.74
CA VAL A 53 16.11 -4.89 -9.93
C VAL A 53 15.50 -3.53 -10.26
N GLN A 54 15.02 -2.80 -9.26
CA GLN A 54 14.43 -1.46 -9.44
C GLN A 54 15.48 -0.34 -9.49
N SER A 55 16.71 -0.61 -9.07
CA SER A 55 17.76 0.41 -8.93
C SER A 55 18.68 0.53 -10.15
N SER A 56 18.74 -0.51 -11.00
CA SER A 56 19.71 -0.60 -12.09
C SER A 56 19.11 -1.24 -13.34
N ASP A 57 19.02 -0.45 -14.42
CA ASP A 57 18.63 -0.97 -15.73
C ASP A 57 19.54 -2.10 -16.18
N ALA A 58 20.85 -1.99 -15.95
CA ALA A 58 21.80 -3.02 -16.33
C ALA A 58 21.57 -4.34 -15.56
N PHE A 59 21.24 -4.27 -14.27
CA PHE A 59 20.92 -5.46 -13.47
C PHE A 59 19.60 -6.09 -13.94
N ALA A 60 18.56 -5.26 -14.09
CA ALA A 60 17.24 -5.70 -14.54
C ALA A 60 17.31 -6.36 -15.94
N GLN A 61 18.03 -5.74 -16.87
CA GLN A 61 18.24 -6.26 -18.23
C GLN A 61 19.04 -7.55 -18.25
N ALA A 62 20.08 -7.67 -17.42
CA ALA A 62 20.88 -8.89 -17.33
C ALA A 62 20.02 -10.10 -16.94
N ILE A 63 19.02 -9.89 -16.06
CA ILE A 63 18.12 -10.96 -15.61
C ILE A 63 16.84 -11.08 -16.46
N GLY A 64 16.66 -10.30 -17.53
CA GLY A 64 15.56 -10.49 -18.50
C GLY A 64 14.43 -9.45 -18.50
N TYR A 65 14.53 -8.35 -17.74
CA TYR A 65 13.62 -7.21 -17.90
C TYR A 65 14.04 -6.34 -19.10
N GLU A 66 13.10 -5.53 -19.63
CA GLU A 66 13.44 -4.54 -20.67
C GLU A 66 14.27 -3.37 -20.09
N THR A 67 13.93 -2.95 -18.88
CA THR A 67 14.56 -1.87 -18.10
C THR A 67 14.19 -2.08 -16.63
N ALA A 68 14.74 -1.32 -15.68
CA ALA A 68 14.33 -1.39 -14.29
C ALA A 68 12.83 -1.06 -14.15
N PRO A 69 12.02 -1.95 -13.56
CA PRO A 69 10.62 -1.65 -13.28
C PRO A 69 10.49 -0.60 -12.18
N VAL A 70 9.38 0.13 -12.20
CA VAL A 70 8.94 0.99 -11.10
C VAL A 70 8.67 0.12 -9.87
N ASP A 71 9.06 0.58 -8.69
CA ASP A 71 8.80 -0.09 -7.41
C ASP A 71 7.31 -0.41 -7.21
N ASP A 72 7.01 -1.65 -6.82
CA ASP A 72 5.64 -2.14 -6.65
C ASP A 72 4.82 -1.26 -5.68
N LEU A 73 5.44 -0.79 -4.59
CA LEU A 73 4.75 0.08 -3.64
C LEU A 73 4.55 1.50 -4.19
N LEU A 74 5.46 2.01 -5.04
CA LEU A 74 5.22 3.26 -5.75
C LEU A 74 4.00 3.15 -6.67
N VAL A 75 3.85 2.04 -7.40
CA VAL A 75 2.65 1.75 -8.20
C VAL A 75 1.41 1.71 -7.30
N PHE A 76 1.47 0.97 -6.19
CA PHE A 76 0.38 0.89 -5.23
C PHE A 76 -0.02 2.27 -4.67
N HIS A 77 0.94 3.10 -4.28
CA HIS A 77 0.66 4.41 -3.71
C HIS A 77 0.07 5.38 -4.74
N ILE A 78 0.53 5.35 -5.99
CA ILE A 78 -0.06 6.15 -7.07
C ILE A 78 -1.52 5.73 -7.28
N VAL A 79 -1.79 4.44 -7.47
CA VAL A 79 -3.13 3.89 -7.68
C VAL A 79 -4.03 4.21 -6.48
N PHE A 80 -3.56 3.98 -5.25
CA PHE A 80 -4.27 4.29 -4.02
C PHE A 80 -4.59 5.79 -3.93
N GLY A 81 -3.62 6.66 -4.21
CA GLY A 81 -3.76 8.11 -4.19
C GLY A 81 -4.88 8.60 -5.09
N LYS A 82 -5.08 7.97 -6.27
CA LYS A 82 -6.18 8.31 -7.19
C LYS A 82 -7.55 8.11 -6.55
N THR A 83 -7.68 7.11 -5.69
CA THR A 83 -8.97 6.76 -5.06
C THR A 83 -9.34 7.71 -3.91
N VAL A 84 -8.37 8.44 -3.35
CA VAL A 84 -8.57 9.19 -2.10
C VAL A 84 -9.66 10.26 -2.19
N PRO A 85 -9.69 11.14 -3.22
CA PRO A 85 -10.71 12.19 -3.32
C PRO A 85 -12.14 11.64 -3.29
N ASP A 86 -12.34 10.46 -3.87
CA ASP A 86 -13.66 9.86 -4.07
C ASP A 86 -14.09 8.89 -2.97
N VAL A 87 -13.13 8.15 -2.40
CA VAL A 87 -13.41 7.05 -1.47
C VAL A 87 -13.15 7.45 -0.02
N SER A 88 -12.06 8.18 0.26
CA SER A 88 -11.54 8.30 1.63
C SER A 88 -11.20 9.72 2.08
N ILE A 89 -11.55 10.76 1.33
CA ILE A 89 -11.33 12.15 1.75
C ILE A 89 -12.08 12.50 3.06
N ASN A 90 -13.22 11.84 3.31
CA ASN A 90 -14.02 11.97 4.54
C ASN A 90 -13.88 10.74 5.47
N ALA A 91 -12.93 9.84 5.19
CA ALA A 91 -12.70 8.68 6.03
C ALA A 91 -12.09 9.06 7.39
N VAL A 92 -12.38 8.25 8.40
CA VAL A 92 -11.74 8.27 9.71
C VAL A 92 -10.46 7.46 9.67
N ALA A 93 -10.51 6.27 9.07
CA ALA A 93 -9.39 5.35 8.98
C ALA A 93 -9.57 4.36 7.83
N ASN A 94 -8.45 3.85 7.30
CA ASN A 94 -8.42 2.64 6.50
C ASN A 94 -8.35 1.44 7.45
N LEU A 95 -9.24 0.48 7.30
CA LEU A 95 -9.41 -0.63 8.23
C LEU A 95 -8.73 -1.91 7.76
N GLY A 96 -8.43 -2.03 6.46
CA GLY A 96 -7.60 -3.10 5.94
C GLY A 96 -7.54 -3.16 4.43
N TYR A 97 -6.84 -4.19 3.96
CA TYR A 97 -6.60 -4.54 2.57
C TYR A 97 -6.83 -6.05 2.43
N ALA A 98 -7.14 -6.50 1.23
CA ALA A 98 -7.16 -7.92 0.86
C ALA A 98 -7.00 -8.06 -0.64
N ASP A 99 -6.64 -9.26 -1.10
CA ASP A 99 -6.65 -9.63 -2.51
C ASP A 99 -5.86 -8.64 -3.39
N GLY A 100 -4.76 -8.10 -2.86
CA GLY A 100 -3.87 -7.20 -3.59
C GLY A 100 -2.96 -8.00 -4.51
N ARG A 101 -3.00 -7.77 -5.81
CA ARG A 101 -2.21 -8.51 -6.81
C ARG A 101 -1.51 -7.55 -7.76
N PHE A 102 -0.19 -7.68 -7.87
CA PHE A 102 0.62 -6.99 -8.87
C PHE A 102 0.68 -7.88 -10.11
N LEU A 103 0.00 -7.45 -11.17
CA LEU A 103 -0.31 -8.32 -12.31
C LEU A 103 0.56 -8.03 -13.54
N LYS A 104 1.16 -6.84 -13.60
CA LYS A 104 2.15 -6.47 -14.62
C LYS A 104 3.19 -5.50 -14.05
N PRO A 105 4.45 -5.60 -14.50
CA PRO A 105 5.44 -4.58 -14.20
C PRO A 105 5.02 -3.25 -14.84
N VAL A 106 5.32 -2.16 -14.14
CA VAL A 106 5.14 -0.80 -14.65
C VAL A 106 6.51 -0.23 -14.95
N PHE A 107 6.67 0.44 -16.07
CA PHE A 107 7.94 1.06 -16.46
C PHE A 107 7.84 2.59 -16.51
N PRO A 108 8.96 3.32 -16.35
CA PRO A 108 8.98 4.74 -16.65
C PRO A 108 8.46 5.02 -18.08
N GLY A 109 7.44 5.87 -18.17
CA GLY A 109 6.70 6.16 -19.41
C GLY A 109 5.25 5.66 -19.38
N ASP A 110 4.93 4.64 -18.57
CA ASP A 110 3.57 4.13 -18.43
C ASP A 110 2.64 5.13 -17.76
N THR A 111 1.36 5.14 -18.18
CA THR A 111 0.33 6.01 -17.61
C THR A 111 -0.73 5.22 -16.89
N LEU A 112 -0.84 5.44 -15.59
CA LEU A 112 -1.78 4.73 -14.72
C LEU A 112 -3.10 5.49 -14.58
N SER A 113 -4.21 4.77 -14.70
CA SER A 113 -5.58 5.23 -14.41
C SER A 113 -6.25 4.25 -13.44
N THR A 114 -7.17 4.75 -12.61
CA THR A 114 -7.77 3.92 -11.55
C THR A 114 -9.30 3.98 -11.58
N THR A 115 -9.93 2.84 -11.37
CA THR A 115 -11.37 2.73 -11.09
C THR A 115 -11.59 2.01 -9.75
N SER A 116 -12.65 2.35 -9.01
CA SER A 116 -13.08 1.57 -7.83
C SER A 116 -14.53 1.12 -7.97
N GLU A 117 -14.79 -0.16 -7.71
CA GLU A 117 -16.14 -0.69 -7.54
C GLU A 117 -16.48 -0.78 -6.05
N VAL A 118 -17.67 -0.32 -5.65
CA VAL A 118 -18.20 -0.53 -4.30
C VAL A 118 -18.72 -1.94 -4.17
N ILE A 119 -17.99 -2.80 -3.45
CA ILE A 119 -18.29 -4.23 -3.29
C ILE A 119 -18.96 -4.56 -1.94
N GLY A 120 -19.15 -3.55 -1.09
CA GLY A 120 -19.79 -3.74 0.21
C GLY A 120 -20.00 -2.45 0.99
N LEU A 121 -21.04 -2.46 1.82
CA LEU A 121 -21.44 -1.37 2.71
C LEU A 121 -21.95 -1.95 4.02
N LYS A 122 -21.51 -1.40 5.15
CA LYS A 122 -22.01 -1.78 6.48
C LYS A 122 -22.05 -0.57 7.39
N GLN A 123 -23.22 -0.23 7.93
CA GLN A 123 -23.30 0.88 8.87
C GLN A 123 -22.70 0.51 10.23
N THR A 124 -22.13 1.47 10.94
CA THR A 124 -21.74 1.26 12.34
C THR A 124 -22.99 1.20 13.23
N SER A 125 -22.92 0.47 14.34
CA SER A 125 -24.03 0.41 15.31
C SER A 125 -24.39 1.77 15.90
N ALA A 126 -23.42 2.71 15.96
CA ALA A 126 -23.64 4.08 16.43
C ALA A 126 -24.40 4.96 15.40
N GLY A 127 -24.47 4.54 14.13
CA GLY A 127 -25.23 5.24 13.09
C GLY A 127 -24.63 6.57 12.63
N ASP A 128 -23.39 6.89 13.00
CA ASP A 128 -22.66 8.11 12.66
C ASP A 128 -21.63 7.92 11.52
N ALA A 129 -21.35 6.66 11.17
CA ALA A 129 -20.39 6.27 10.15
C ALA A 129 -20.79 4.93 9.51
N GLY A 130 -20.05 4.52 8.49
CA GLY A 130 -20.15 3.17 7.93
C GLY A 130 -18.86 2.73 7.26
N ILE A 131 -18.72 1.43 7.08
CA ILE A 131 -17.60 0.79 6.42
C ILE A 131 -17.96 0.63 4.93
N VAL A 132 -17.11 1.17 4.07
CA VAL A 132 -17.22 1.02 2.62
C VAL A 132 -16.11 0.10 2.15
N TYR A 133 -16.47 -0.97 1.45
CA TYR A 133 -15.55 -1.91 0.82
C TYR A 133 -15.46 -1.56 -0.66
N VAL A 134 -14.24 -1.36 -1.17
CA VAL A 134 -14.01 -1.09 -2.59
C VAL A 134 -13.00 -2.06 -3.17
N ARG A 135 -13.21 -2.49 -4.41
CA ARG A 135 -12.19 -3.12 -5.26
C ARG A 135 -11.65 -2.05 -6.20
N SER A 136 -10.39 -1.71 -6.04
CA SER A 136 -9.69 -0.71 -6.84
C SER A 136 -8.80 -1.39 -7.87
N ILE A 137 -8.88 -0.94 -9.12
CA ILE A 137 -8.13 -1.49 -10.26
C ILE A 137 -7.34 -0.36 -10.91
N GLY A 138 -6.01 -0.50 -10.94
CA GLY A 138 -5.10 0.33 -11.71
C GLY A 138 -4.81 -0.28 -13.08
N ARG A 139 -4.91 0.53 -14.14
CA ARG A 139 -4.61 0.13 -15.53
C ARG A 139 -3.59 1.06 -16.17
N ASN A 140 -2.73 0.51 -17.03
CA ASN A 140 -1.84 1.31 -17.88
C ASN A 140 -2.58 1.90 -19.10
N GLN A 141 -1.86 2.62 -19.95
CA GLN A 141 -2.37 3.24 -21.19
C GLN A 141 -2.89 2.22 -22.23
N HIS A 142 -2.51 0.96 -22.11
CA HIS A 142 -2.94 -0.13 -22.98
C HIS A 142 -4.20 -0.84 -22.46
N GLY A 143 -4.75 -0.38 -21.32
CA GLY A 143 -5.92 -0.99 -20.69
C GLY A 143 -5.60 -2.24 -19.86
N GLU A 144 -4.33 -2.58 -19.71
CA GLU A 144 -3.88 -3.75 -18.97
C GLU A 144 -3.91 -3.48 -17.48
N ILE A 145 -4.39 -4.43 -16.68
CA ILE A 145 -4.43 -4.29 -15.23
C ILE A 145 -3.01 -4.50 -14.70
N VAL A 146 -2.48 -3.47 -14.03
CA VAL A 146 -1.17 -3.54 -13.36
C VAL A 146 -1.31 -3.90 -11.88
N LEU A 147 -2.43 -3.49 -11.27
CA LEU A 147 -2.71 -3.68 -9.85
C LEU A 147 -4.22 -3.82 -9.62
N SER A 148 -4.61 -4.80 -8.83
CA SER A 148 -5.97 -4.92 -8.27
C SER A 148 -5.88 -5.15 -6.78
N TYR A 149 -6.72 -4.50 -5.98
CA TYR A 149 -6.83 -4.80 -4.55
C TYR A 149 -8.22 -4.46 -4.00
N ALA A 150 -8.62 -5.14 -2.92
CA ALA A 150 -9.75 -4.72 -2.09
C ALA A 150 -9.24 -3.95 -0.87
N ARG A 151 -9.97 -2.90 -0.46
CA ARG A 151 -9.76 -2.23 0.82
C ARG A 151 -11.09 -1.81 1.43
N TRP A 152 -11.10 -1.58 2.74
CA TRP A 152 -12.28 -1.03 3.41
C TRP A 152 -11.94 0.11 4.35
N VAL A 153 -12.81 1.11 4.37
CA VAL A 153 -12.59 2.39 5.06
C VAL A 153 -13.79 2.73 5.93
N LEU A 154 -13.54 3.29 7.10
CA LEU A 154 -14.59 3.86 7.95
C LEU A 154 -14.87 5.29 7.48
N VAL A 155 -16.02 5.53 6.86
CA VAL A 155 -16.41 6.84 6.31
C VAL A 155 -17.48 7.48 7.20
N ARG A 156 -17.31 8.77 7.51
CA ARG A 156 -18.30 9.53 8.27
C ARG A 156 -19.59 9.67 7.48
N LYS A 157 -20.71 9.77 8.20
CA LYS A 157 -21.95 10.27 7.62
C LYS A 157 -21.95 11.80 7.62
N ARG A 158 -22.59 12.39 6.62
CA ARG A 158 -22.81 13.84 6.59
C ARG A 158 -23.83 14.24 7.65
N LYS A 159 -24.86 13.40 7.82
CA LYS A 159 -25.89 13.53 8.85
C LYS A 159 -25.97 12.23 9.66
N PRO A 160 -25.49 12.23 10.93
CA PRO A 160 -25.66 11.08 11.81
C PRO A 160 -27.14 10.66 11.94
N GLY A 161 -27.38 9.36 12.05
CA GLY A 161 -28.73 8.80 12.28
C GLY A 161 -29.63 8.68 11.05
N THR A 162 -29.19 9.07 9.85
CA THR A 162 -29.95 8.75 8.62
C THR A 162 -30.01 7.22 8.40
N PRO A 163 -31.04 6.67 7.73
CA PRO A 163 -31.09 5.24 7.43
C PRO A 163 -29.91 4.78 6.57
N ALA A 164 -29.51 3.52 6.72
CA ALA A 164 -28.44 2.91 5.94
C ALA A 164 -28.94 2.42 4.57
N HIS A 165 -28.02 2.26 3.64
CA HIS A 165 -28.21 1.48 2.40
C HIS A 165 -28.38 -0.02 2.73
N ALA A 166 -28.73 -0.83 1.73
CA ALA A 166 -28.67 -2.29 1.87
C ALA A 166 -27.26 -2.71 2.30
N GLU A 167 -27.17 -3.43 3.42
CA GLU A 167 -25.88 -3.87 3.96
C GLU A 167 -25.39 -5.13 3.25
N GLN A 168 -24.12 -5.11 2.84
CA GLN A 168 -23.42 -6.26 2.32
C GLN A 168 -21.96 -6.19 2.73
N VAL A 169 -21.47 -7.25 3.38
CA VAL A 169 -20.05 -7.45 3.64
C VAL A 169 -19.55 -8.52 2.67
N PRO A 170 -18.61 -8.19 1.77
CA PRO A 170 -18.08 -9.18 0.83
C PRO A 170 -17.23 -10.20 1.57
N GLU A 171 -17.23 -11.44 1.07
CA GLU A 171 -16.21 -12.41 1.43
C GLU A 171 -14.92 -12.04 0.68
N LEU A 172 -13.83 -11.90 1.43
CA LEU A 172 -12.51 -11.58 0.89
C LEU A 172 -11.53 -12.69 1.28
N PRO A 173 -10.64 -13.10 0.36
CA PRO A 173 -9.66 -14.13 0.66
C PRO A 173 -8.73 -13.67 1.79
N LYS A 174 -8.30 -14.62 2.63
CA LYS A 174 -7.35 -14.35 3.73
C LYS A 174 -5.93 -14.13 3.22
N ALA A 175 -5.61 -14.69 2.05
CA ALA A 175 -4.36 -14.53 1.33
C ALA A 175 -4.61 -14.84 -0.15
N VAL A 176 -3.82 -14.24 -1.02
CA VAL A 176 -3.70 -14.64 -2.42
C VAL A 176 -2.97 -15.98 -2.47
N LEU A 177 -3.45 -16.91 -3.29
CA LEU A 177 -2.89 -18.25 -3.38
C LEU A 177 -1.60 -18.26 -4.23
N PRO A 178 -0.62 -19.14 -3.94
CA PRO A 178 0.62 -19.22 -4.72
C PRO A 178 0.44 -19.40 -6.23
N GLU A 179 -0.61 -20.13 -6.66
CA GLU A 179 -0.94 -20.31 -8.08
C GLU A 179 -1.46 -19.04 -8.78
N GLU A 180 -1.82 -18.00 -8.02
CA GLU A 180 -2.25 -16.70 -8.53
C GLU A 180 -1.12 -15.66 -8.50
N LEU A 181 0.10 -16.07 -8.12
CA LEU A 181 1.30 -15.21 -8.06
C LEU A 181 2.15 -15.33 -9.33
N GLY A 182 3.03 -14.35 -9.53
CA GLY A 182 4.10 -14.42 -10.53
C GLY A 182 3.78 -13.80 -11.89
N GLU A 183 2.51 -13.47 -12.18
CA GLU A 183 2.13 -12.77 -13.43
C GLU A 183 2.83 -11.41 -13.56
N GLY A 184 2.98 -10.68 -12.44
CA GLY A 184 3.66 -9.38 -12.39
C GLY A 184 5.18 -9.43 -12.50
N CYS A 185 5.79 -10.63 -12.46
CA CYS A 185 7.24 -10.82 -12.57
C CYS A 185 7.58 -11.63 -13.83
N PRO A 186 8.23 -11.03 -14.85
CA PRO A 186 8.71 -11.80 -16.00
C PRO A 186 9.64 -12.94 -15.54
N PRO A 187 9.77 -14.01 -16.35
CA PRO A 187 10.80 -15.02 -16.12
C PRO A 187 12.19 -14.39 -16.05
N ILE A 188 12.99 -14.78 -15.05
CA ILE A 188 14.33 -14.24 -14.87
C ILE A 188 15.43 -15.26 -15.25
N ASP A 189 16.56 -14.76 -15.76
CA ASP A 189 17.77 -15.56 -15.97
C ASP A 189 18.57 -15.68 -14.66
N LEU A 190 18.43 -16.82 -13.98
CA LEU A 190 19.15 -17.12 -12.74
C LEU A 190 20.68 -17.16 -12.91
N SER A 191 21.18 -17.46 -14.10
CA SER A 191 22.63 -17.53 -14.35
C SER A 191 23.28 -16.14 -14.39
N ALA A 192 22.47 -15.10 -14.65
CA ALA A 192 22.88 -13.71 -14.67
C ALA A 192 22.58 -12.98 -13.33
N TYR A 193 21.94 -13.64 -12.36
CA TYR A 193 21.60 -13.04 -11.08
C TYR A 193 22.83 -12.97 -10.16
N ASP A 194 23.42 -11.78 -10.04
CA ASP A 194 24.60 -11.52 -9.22
C ASP A 194 24.19 -11.17 -7.77
N ASP A 195 24.40 -12.12 -6.85
CA ASP A 195 24.06 -11.98 -5.43
C ASP A 195 24.87 -10.87 -4.71
N ALA A 196 26.09 -10.59 -5.19
CA ALA A 196 26.91 -9.51 -4.62
C ALA A 196 26.35 -8.14 -4.99
N LEU A 197 25.90 -7.97 -6.24
CA LEU A 197 25.20 -6.74 -6.67
C LEU A 197 23.80 -6.62 -6.08
N ALA A 198 23.10 -7.74 -5.89
CA ALA A 198 21.81 -7.77 -5.21
C ALA A 198 21.92 -7.47 -3.70
N GLY A 199 23.10 -7.67 -3.11
CA GLY A 199 23.43 -7.31 -1.73
C GLY A 199 23.03 -8.37 -0.70
N SER A 200 22.75 -9.61 -1.13
CA SER A 200 22.45 -10.73 -0.24
C SER A 200 22.86 -12.05 -0.90
N PRO A 201 23.58 -12.94 -0.19
CA PRO A 201 23.82 -14.30 -0.66
C PRO A 201 22.61 -15.23 -0.48
N PHE A 202 21.62 -14.83 0.33
CA PHE A 202 20.46 -15.66 0.67
C PHE A 202 19.38 -15.58 -0.42
N ARG A 203 19.03 -16.71 -0.99
CA ARG A 203 17.98 -16.90 -2.00
C ARG A 203 16.74 -17.53 -1.36
N TRP A 204 15.69 -17.76 -2.15
CA TRP A 204 14.42 -18.30 -1.67
C TRP A 204 14.59 -19.57 -0.82
N GLY A 205 15.47 -20.49 -1.24
CA GLY A 205 15.72 -21.76 -0.53
C GLY A 205 16.42 -21.63 0.82
N ASP A 206 16.96 -20.46 1.17
CA ASP A 206 17.67 -20.22 2.43
C ASP A 206 16.76 -19.76 3.57
N TYR A 207 15.50 -19.40 3.27
CA TYR A 207 14.53 -18.94 4.27
C TYR A 207 13.61 -20.08 4.72
N ALA A 208 13.21 -20.05 5.99
CA ALA A 208 12.31 -21.06 6.56
C ALA A 208 11.04 -20.43 7.17
N ALA A 209 9.90 -21.11 7.05
CA ALA A 209 8.68 -20.70 7.73
C ALA A 209 8.89 -20.65 9.26
N GLY A 210 8.40 -19.58 9.89
CA GLY A 210 8.61 -19.26 11.31
C GLY A 210 9.89 -18.46 11.60
N GLU A 211 10.77 -18.28 10.62
CA GLU A 211 11.95 -17.44 10.77
C GLU A 211 11.56 -15.98 11.00
N ARG A 212 12.30 -15.31 11.91
CA ARG A 212 12.09 -13.90 12.25
C ARG A 212 13.38 -13.12 12.07
N ILE A 213 13.23 -11.95 11.46
CA ILE A 213 14.34 -11.12 11.00
C ILE A 213 14.15 -9.72 11.57
N ASP A 214 15.02 -9.31 12.49
CA ASP A 214 15.16 -7.91 12.88
C ASP A 214 15.93 -7.17 11.78
N HIS A 215 15.34 -6.10 11.24
CA HIS A 215 15.99 -5.30 10.20
C HIS A 215 16.96 -4.26 10.74
N VAL A 216 17.05 -4.11 12.07
CA VAL A 216 18.04 -3.33 12.85
C VAL A 216 17.93 -1.82 12.69
N ASP A 217 17.92 -1.34 11.45
CA ASP A 217 17.99 0.07 11.10
C ASP A 217 16.71 0.83 11.51
N GLY A 218 16.88 2.12 11.85
CA GLY A 218 15.80 3.03 12.20
C GLY A 218 15.84 4.30 11.36
N MET A 219 14.68 4.77 10.90
CA MET A 219 14.55 6.01 10.10
C MET A 219 13.57 6.99 10.75
N THR A 220 14.07 8.17 11.14
CA THR A 220 13.25 9.25 11.71
C THR A 220 12.47 9.97 10.64
N VAL A 221 11.17 10.17 10.87
CA VAL A 221 10.27 10.77 9.89
C VAL A 221 10.14 12.27 10.06
N GLU A 222 10.31 13.03 8.98
CA GLU A 222 10.20 14.48 8.95
C GLU A 222 8.89 14.97 8.33
N GLU A 223 8.46 16.20 8.66
CA GLU A 223 7.20 16.76 8.11
C GLU A 223 7.25 16.94 6.58
N ALA A 224 8.42 17.30 6.04
CA ALA A 224 8.55 17.59 4.62
C ALA A 224 8.47 16.31 3.77
N GLU A 225 9.17 15.25 4.17
CA GLU A 225 9.30 14.02 3.37
C GLU A 225 7.96 13.30 3.19
N HIS A 226 7.17 13.10 4.25
CA HIS A 226 5.89 12.40 4.11
C HIS A 226 4.90 13.20 3.27
N GLN A 227 4.95 14.54 3.36
CA GLN A 227 4.12 15.40 2.52
C GLN A 227 4.56 15.39 1.06
N ILE A 228 5.87 15.36 0.79
CA ILE A 228 6.41 15.23 -0.57
C ILE A 228 6.00 13.87 -1.15
N ALA A 229 6.17 12.78 -0.41
CA ALA A 229 5.69 11.45 -0.81
C ALA A 229 4.18 11.45 -1.12
N THR A 230 3.37 11.98 -0.20
CA THR A 230 1.91 12.02 -0.36
C THR A 230 1.49 12.88 -1.56
N ARG A 231 2.21 13.97 -1.85
CA ARG A 231 2.02 14.81 -3.07
C ARG A 231 2.45 14.08 -4.34
N LEU A 232 3.54 13.32 -4.32
CA LEU A 232 4.00 12.50 -5.44
C LEU A 232 2.88 11.54 -5.90
N TYR A 233 2.18 10.94 -4.94
CA TYR A 233 1.02 10.06 -5.18
C TYR A 233 -0.26 10.80 -5.57
N GLN A 234 -0.24 12.14 -5.49
CA GLN A 234 -1.42 13.01 -5.61
C GLN A 234 -2.56 12.57 -4.68
N ASN A 235 -2.22 12.06 -3.49
CA ASN A 235 -3.14 11.76 -2.42
C ASN A 235 -3.50 13.07 -1.71
N THR A 236 -4.79 13.36 -1.56
CA THR A 236 -5.29 14.65 -1.05
C THR A 236 -5.89 14.58 0.36
N ALA A 237 -5.68 13.49 1.10
CA ALA A 237 -6.22 13.36 2.46
C ALA A 237 -5.70 14.49 3.36
N LYS A 238 -6.63 15.30 3.87
CA LYS A 238 -6.33 16.58 4.55
C LYS A 238 -5.43 16.41 5.78
N VAL A 239 -5.55 15.28 6.46
CA VAL A 239 -4.83 14.97 7.71
C VAL A 239 -3.30 14.95 7.54
N HIS A 240 -2.80 14.77 6.31
CA HIS A 240 -1.36 14.77 6.00
C HIS A 240 -0.82 16.20 5.79
N PHE A 241 -1.68 17.17 5.50
CA PHE A 241 -1.25 18.49 5.00
C PHE A 241 -1.61 19.64 5.92
N ASP A 242 -2.84 19.67 6.42
CA ASP A 242 -3.40 20.83 7.09
C ASP A 242 -3.00 20.87 8.57
N GLY A 243 -1.84 21.48 8.85
CA GLY A 243 -1.37 21.71 10.21
C GLY A 243 -2.25 22.69 11.00
N HIS A 244 -3.02 23.56 10.35
CA HIS A 244 -3.94 24.47 11.05
C HIS A 244 -5.16 23.70 11.55
N GLY A 245 -5.84 22.96 10.67
CA GLY A 245 -6.97 22.10 11.03
C GLY A 245 -6.58 20.94 11.94
N ALA A 246 -5.36 20.42 11.85
CA ALA A 246 -4.88 19.35 12.71
C ALA A 246 -4.82 19.74 14.21
N ARG A 247 -4.64 21.03 14.54
CA ARG A 247 -4.58 21.53 15.93
C ARG A 247 -5.85 21.26 16.72
N SER A 248 -7.01 21.28 16.07
CA SER A 248 -8.30 20.99 16.70
C SER A 248 -8.65 19.50 16.73
N THR A 249 -7.82 18.64 16.16
CA THR A 249 -8.01 17.17 16.25
C THR A 249 -7.42 16.66 17.56
N ARG A 250 -7.84 15.45 17.97
CA ARG A 250 -7.32 14.79 19.20
C ARG A 250 -5.79 14.64 19.24
N PHE A 251 -5.11 14.72 18.10
CA PHE A 251 -3.66 14.55 18.00
C PHE A 251 -2.91 15.89 18.05
N GLY A 252 -3.56 17.01 17.71
CA GLY A 252 -2.95 18.34 17.68
C GLY A 252 -1.90 18.57 16.59
N LYS A 253 -1.61 17.57 15.74
CA LYS A 253 -0.61 17.61 14.66
C LYS A 253 -1.02 16.72 13.48
N ARG A 254 -0.35 16.92 12.34
CA ARG A 254 -0.60 16.17 11.10
C ARG A 254 -0.32 14.68 11.31
N LEU A 255 -1.09 13.84 10.63
CA LEU A 255 -0.87 12.39 10.60
C LEU A 255 -0.03 12.03 9.38
N ILE A 256 0.96 11.16 9.55
CA ILE A 256 1.67 10.60 8.41
C ILE A 256 0.78 9.60 7.67
N TYR A 257 0.89 9.57 6.34
CA TYR A 257 0.19 8.59 5.51
C TYR A 257 0.64 7.17 5.87
N GLY A 258 -0.29 6.28 6.21
CA GLY A 258 0.04 4.90 6.59
C GLY A 258 0.83 4.15 5.51
N GLY A 259 0.61 4.42 4.22
CA GLY A 259 1.44 3.84 3.16
C GLY A 259 2.89 4.31 3.17
N HIS A 260 3.18 5.49 3.71
CA HIS A 260 4.56 5.93 3.92
C HIS A 260 5.30 5.01 4.91
N VAL A 261 4.61 4.50 5.93
CA VAL A 261 5.15 3.50 6.86
C VAL A 261 5.41 2.17 6.16
N ILE A 262 4.53 1.76 5.24
CA ILE A 262 4.72 0.55 4.41
C ILE A 262 6.02 0.66 3.61
N SER A 263 6.24 1.77 2.89
CA SER A 263 7.47 1.99 2.12
C SER A 263 8.73 2.08 2.99
N LEU A 264 8.68 2.73 4.16
CA LEU A 264 9.83 2.77 5.08
C LEU A 264 10.16 1.37 5.59
N ALA A 265 9.17 0.63 6.09
CA ALA A 265 9.37 -0.72 6.58
C ALA A 265 9.92 -1.65 5.50
N ARG A 266 9.45 -1.50 4.25
CA ARG A 266 9.95 -2.24 3.09
C ARG A 266 11.38 -1.86 2.72
N ALA A 267 11.76 -0.58 2.78
CA ALA A 267 13.13 -0.17 2.54
C ALA A 267 14.08 -0.72 3.61
N LEU A 268 13.69 -0.64 4.88
CA LEU A 268 14.41 -1.24 6.00
C LEU A 268 14.55 -2.76 5.83
N SER A 269 13.52 -3.43 5.30
CA SER A 269 13.54 -4.88 5.11
C SER A 269 14.64 -5.37 4.16
N PHE A 270 15.27 -4.50 3.37
CA PHE A 270 16.43 -4.87 2.56
C PHE A 270 17.51 -5.55 3.41
N ASN A 271 17.72 -5.09 4.65
CA ASN A 271 18.61 -5.76 5.60
C ASN A 271 17.96 -7.07 6.09
N GLY A 272 18.37 -8.19 5.49
CA GLY A 272 17.85 -9.53 5.77
C GLY A 272 16.92 -10.10 4.69
N LEU A 273 16.38 -9.27 3.78
CA LEU A 273 15.55 -9.71 2.64
C LEU A 273 16.00 -9.08 1.30
N GLY A 274 17.30 -8.83 1.11
CA GLY A 274 17.84 -8.10 -0.05
C GLY A 274 17.46 -8.69 -1.42
N ASN A 275 17.27 -10.02 -1.50
CA ASN A 275 16.85 -10.71 -2.71
C ASN A 275 15.33 -10.79 -2.91
N ALA A 276 14.52 -10.35 -1.95
CA ALA A 276 13.06 -10.33 -2.05
C ALA A 276 12.60 -9.14 -2.87
N PHE A 277 12.92 -9.10 -4.17
CA PHE A 277 12.89 -7.87 -4.97
C PHE A 277 11.50 -7.46 -5.46
N HIS A 278 10.55 -8.38 -5.64
CA HIS A 278 9.22 -8.08 -6.19
C HIS A 278 8.10 -8.40 -5.19
N ILE A 279 7.21 -7.46 -4.90
CA ILE A 279 6.00 -7.72 -4.12
C ILE A 279 4.93 -8.23 -5.08
N ALA A 280 4.61 -9.51 -5.02
CA ALA A 280 3.60 -10.12 -5.90
C ALA A 280 2.16 -9.88 -5.40
N ALA A 281 1.96 -9.82 -4.09
CA ALA A 281 0.62 -9.64 -3.52
C ALA A 281 0.61 -9.01 -2.13
N ILE A 282 -0.52 -8.38 -1.77
CA ILE A 282 -0.84 -7.89 -0.42
C ILE A 282 -2.06 -8.68 0.07
N ASN A 283 -1.83 -9.56 1.05
CA ASN A 283 -2.86 -10.40 1.66
C ASN A 283 -3.69 -9.62 2.67
N GLY A 284 -3.05 -8.71 3.40
CA GLY A 284 -3.69 -7.89 4.41
C GLY A 284 -2.75 -6.82 4.94
N GLY A 285 -3.32 -5.82 5.63
CA GLY A 285 -2.51 -4.80 6.28
C GLY A 285 -3.30 -3.97 7.27
N ARG A 286 -2.69 -3.63 8.40
CA ARG A 286 -3.29 -2.80 9.44
C ARG A 286 -2.35 -1.67 9.82
N HIS A 287 -2.87 -0.45 9.78
CA HIS A 287 -2.25 0.72 10.39
C HIS A 287 -2.67 0.76 11.86
N VAL A 288 -1.88 0.12 12.71
CA VAL A 288 -2.24 -0.21 14.10
C VAL A 288 -2.33 1.05 14.97
N ALA A 289 -1.36 1.95 14.81
CA ALA A 289 -1.27 3.19 15.57
C ALA A 289 -0.78 4.34 14.66
N PRO A 290 -1.10 5.60 14.99
CA PRO A 290 -0.64 6.74 14.20
C PRO A 290 0.88 6.93 14.35
N LEU A 291 1.48 7.42 13.26
CA LEU A 291 2.86 7.90 13.19
C LEU A 291 2.86 9.43 13.01
N PHE A 292 3.80 10.11 13.66
CA PHE A 292 3.99 11.55 13.58
C PHE A 292 5.42 11.92 13.21
N ALA A 293 5.62 13.12 12.67
CA ALA A 293 6.97 13.62 12.45
C ALA A 293 7.74 13.71 13.78
N GLY A 294 9.04 13.37 13.72
CA GLY A 294 9.94 13.18 14.85
C GLY A 294 9.97 11.76 15.41
N ASP A 295 9.03 10.88 15.04
CA ASP A 295 9.09 9.46 15.40
C ASP A 295 10.10 8.72 14.49
N THR A 296 10.82 7.75 15.07
CA THR A 296 11.74 6.85 14.35
C THR A 296 11.08 5.51 14.07
N VAL A 297 11.03 5.10 12.81
CA VAL A 297 10.46 3.82 12.39
C VAL A 297 11.54 2.74 12.37
N PHE A 298 11.27 1.61 13.02
CA PHE A 298 12.02 0.36 12.88
C PHE A 298 11.11 -0.71 12.27
N ALA A 299 11.69 -1.82 11.79
CA ALA A 299 10.92 -2.91 11.23
C ALA A 299 11.52 -4.28 11.53
N TRP A 300 10.67 -5.31 11.51
CA TRP A 300 11.07 -6.71 11.49
C TRP A 300 10.09 -7.54 10.66
N SER A 301 10.54 -8.70 10.18
CA SER A 301 9.72 -9.61 9.38
C SER A 301 9.63 -11.01 9.97
N GLU A 302 8.49 -11.68 9.76
CA GLU A 302 8.29 -13.12 9.98
C GLU A 302 8.02 -13.79 8.63
N VAL A 303 8.74 -14.87 8.32
CA VAL A 303 8.42 -15.74 7.19
C VAL A 303 7.25 -16.61 7.59
N LEU A 304 6.05 -16.28 7.11
CA LEU A 304 4.84 -17.04 7.40
C LEU A 304 4.75 -18.32 6.58
N GLU A 305 5.22 -18.27 5.33
CA GLU A 305 5.11 -19.36 4.37
C GLU A 305 6.23 -19.28 3.33
N VAL A 306 6.72 -20.43 2.88
CA VAL A 306 7.68 -20.58 1.79
C VAL A 306 6.99 -21.41 0.71
N ALA A 307 6.74 -20.84 -0.46
CA ALA A 307 5.97 -21.47 -1.52
C ALA A 307 6.71 -21.46 -2.86
N ALA A 308 6.71 -22.60 -3.55
CA ALA A 308 7.08 -22.66 -4.95
C ALA A 308 5.93 -22.11 -5.81
N LEU A 309 6.25 -21.47 -6.93
CA LEU A 309 5.24 -21.04 -7.89
C LEU A 309 5.05 -22.14 -8.94
N PRO A 310 3.80 -22.57 -9.23
CA PRO A 310 3.55 -23.56 -10.26
C PRO A 310 4.15 -23.16 -11.61
N GLY A 311 4.96 -24.05 -12.20
CA GLY A 311 5.59 -23.83 -13.51
C GLY A 311 6.77 -22.85 -13.52
N ARG A 312 7.26 -22.39 -12.36
CA ARG A 312 8.41 -21.49 -12.25
C ARG A 312 9.58 -22.16 -11.50
N GLU A 313 10.74 -22.15 -12.13
CA GLU A 313 12.01 -22.63 -11.55
C GLU A 313 13.01 -21.52 -11.28
N ASP A 314 12.71 -20.31 -11.75
CA ASP A 314 13.54 -19.13 -11.63
C ASP A 314 13.27 -18.35 -10.32
N VAL A 315 12.02 -18.30 -9.86
CA VAL A 315 11.63 -17.59 -8.62
C VAL A 315 10.75 -18.44 -7.71
N GLY A 316 10.87 -18.18 -6.40
CA GLY A 316 10.01 -18.69 -5.34
C GLY A 316 9.34 -17.55 -4.58
N ALA A 317 8.28 -17.83 -3.84
CA ALA A 317 7.55 -16.85 -3.05
C ALA A 317 7.74 -17.07 -1.55
N LEU A 318 7.92 -15.97 -0.81
CA LEU A 318 7.83 -15.91 0.64
C LEU A 318 6.59 -15.11 1.03
N ARG A 319 5.74 -15.69 1.88
CA ARG A 319 4.69 -14.93 2.56
C ARG A 319 5.31 -14.32 3.79
N LEU A 320 5.30 -13.01 3.86
CA LEU A 320 5.98 -12.25 4.90
C LEU A 320 4.95 -11.47 5.69
N ARG A 321 5.06 -11.54 7.01
CA ARG A 321 4.53 -10.49 7.88
C ARG A 321 5.63 -9.46 8.09
N LEU A 322 5.42 -8.22 7.69
CA LEU A 322 6.28 -7.08 7.97
C LEU A 322 5.61 -6.19 9.02
N VAL A 323 6.30 -6.03 10.14
CA VAL A 323 5.84 -5.22 11.28
C VAL A 323 6.73 -4.02 11.40
N ALA A 324 6.13 -2.85 11.60
CA ALA A 324 6.86 -1.64 11.91
C ALA A 324 6.50 -1.12 13.31
N THR A 325 7.49 -0.62 14.02
CA THR A 325 7.37 0.03 15.32
C THR A 325 7.81 1.49 15.25
N LYS A 326 7.36 2.30 16.20
CA LYS A 326 7.86 3.66 16.42
C LYS A 326 8.72 3.73 17.68
N ASN A 327 9.86 4.40 17.60
CA ASN A 327 10.78 4.70 18.69
C ASN A 327 11.24 3.46 19.50
N ARG A 328 11.15 2.26 18.91
CA ARG A 328 11.48 1.00 19.55
C ARG A 328 12.16 0.06 18.55
N PRO A 329 13.44 -0.30 18.77
CA PRO A 329 14.12 -1.36 18.01
C PRO A 329 13.42 -2.71 18.12
N CYS A 330 13.63 -3.60 17.16
CA CYS A 330 12.80 -4.81 16.97
C CYS A 330 13.48 -6.14 17.32
N ALA A 331 14.58 -6.13 18.06
CA ALA A 331 15.34 -7.35 18.40
C ALA A 331 14.50 -8.44 19.11
N ASP A 332 13.45 -8.05 19.83
CA ASP A 332 12.50 -8.94 20.51
C ASP A 332 11.22 -9.23 19.70
N HIS A 333 11.13 -8.73 18.46
CA HIS A 333 10.03 -8.95 17.52
C HIS A 333 8.64 -8.57 18.10
N PRO A 334 8.44 -7.29 18.50
CA PRO A 334 7.20 -6.87 19.14
C PRO A 334 5.99 -6.98 18.20
N LEU A 335 4.88 -7.53 18.71
CA LEU A 335 3.63 -7.66 17.96
C LEU A 335 2.39 -7.50 18.84
N LYS A 336 2.27 -8.31 19.90
CA LYS A 336 1.10 -8.37 20.78
C LYS A 336 1.46 -8.06 22.22
N ALA A 337 0.55 -7.39 22.92
CA ALA A 337 0.56 -7.18 24.37
C ALA A 337 -0.80 -7.62 24.91
N GLY A 338 -0.86 -8.84 25.47
CA GLY A 338 -2.13 -9.49 25.82
C GLY A 338 -3.00 -9.74 24.58
N GLU A 339 -4.27 -9.34 24.66
CA GLU A 339 -5.23 -9.44 23.53
C GLU A 339 -5.02 -8.37 22.45
N GLY A 340 -4.25 -7.32 22.75
CA GLY A 340 -4.02 -6.17 21.89
C GLY A 340 -2.70 -6.21 21.12
N TYR A 341 -2.50 -5.24 20.21
CA TYR A 341 -1.17 -4.97 19.68
C TYR A 341 -0.30 -4.32 20.74
N ASP A 342 1.00 -4.57 20.66
CA ASP A 342 1.98 -3.79 21.39
C ASP A 342 1.83 -2.29 21.05
N PRO A 343 1.88 -1.37 22.03
CA PRO A 343 1.59 0.06 21.82
C PRO A 343 2.55 0.76 20.85
N ASP A 344 3.74 0.20 20.63
CA ASP A 344 4.74 0.76 19.73
C ASP A 344 4.57 0.27 18.29
N VAL A 345 3.76 -0.77 18.05
CA VAL A 345 3.47 -1.29 16.71
C VAL A 345 2.56 -0.31 15.97
N ILE A 346 3.03 0.12 14.79
CA ILE A 346 2.32 1.07 13.91
C ILE A 346 1.84 0.40 12.62
N LEU A 347 2.46 -0.71 12.20
CA LEU A 347 2.12 -1.46 10.99
C LEU A 347 2.18 -2.96 11.24
N ASP A 348 1.21 -3.70 10.69
CA ASP A 348 1.23 -5.16 10.53
C ASP A 348 0.76 -5.46 9.10
N LEU A 349 1.69 -5.78 8.21
CA LEU A 349 1.47 -6.02 6.78
C LEU A 349 1.74 -7.48 6.45
N ASP A 350 0.79 -8.14 5.78
CA ASP A 350 0.91 -9.52 5.28
C ASP A 350 0.93 -9.47 3.75
N TYR A 351 2.03 -9.92 3.15
CA TYR A 351 2.29 -9.79 1.72
C TYR A 351 3.13 -10.96 1.19
N TRP A 352 3.13 -11.14 -0.12
CA TRP A 352 4.00 -12.09 -0.82
C TRP A 352 5.12 -11.34 -1.53
N ALA A 353 6.36 -11.81 -1.36
CA ALA A 353 7.51 -11.33 -2.12
C ALA A 353 8.17 -12.47 -2.90
N LEU A 354 8.69 -12.16 -4.10
CA LEU A 354 9.41 -13.10 -4.94
C LEU A 354 10.92 -12.92 -4.81
N LEU A 355 11.62 -14.05 -4.78
CA LEU A 355 13.06 -14.18 -4.67
C LEU A 355 13.58 -15.14 -5.76
N PRO A 356 14.82 -14.98 -6.24
CA PRO A 356 15.48 -16.03 -7.02
C PRO A 356 15.51 -17.35 -6.24
N ARG A 357 15.35 -18.48 -6.93
CA ARG A 357 15.40 -19.82 -6.31
C ARG A 357 16.80 -20.28 -5.92
#